data_AF-W9GA84-F1
#
_entry.id   AF-W9GA84-F1
#
_cell.length_a   1.000
_cell.length_b   1.000
_cell.length_c   1.000
_cell.angle_alpha   90.00
_cell.angle_beta   90.00
_cell.angle_gamma   90.00
#
_symmetry.space_group_name_H-M   'P 1'
#
loop_
_entity.id
_entity.type
_entity.pdbx_description
1 polymer ?
#
loop_
_entity_poly.entity_id
_entity_poly.type
_entity_poly.pdbx_seq_one_letter_code
_entity_poly.pdbx_strand_id
1 'polypeptide(L)'
;MFRVAIRGRFKGLTDFQRAELLADTDIASIGFTETGTFTCDRSASSFGFRVQVDAEDGDGEEEATLRALDALDAHGYPYEILRVSVTDLRTVKVRPGLYR
;
A
#
# COMPACT_ATOMS: atom_id res chain seq x y z
N MET A 1 4.60 -10.76 -9.39
CA MET A 1 4.35 -9.45 -8.78
C MET A 1 2.99 -9.43 -8.13
N PHE A 2 2.97 -9.10 -6.85
CA PHE A 2 1.78 -8.76 -6.08
C PHE A 2 1.69 -7.24 -5.94
N ARG A 3 0.49 -6.71 -6.00
CA ARG A 3 0.21 -5.31 -5.68
C ARG A 3 -0.59 -5.28 -4.40
N VAL A 4 -0.02 -4.68 -3.37
CA VAL A 4 -0.69 -4.51 -2.09
C VAL A 4 -1.05 -3.05 -1.93
N ALA A 5 -2.32 -2.80 -1.66
CA ALA A 5 -2.87 -1.48 -1.37
C ALA A 5 -3.50 -1.51 0.02
N ILE A 6 -2.84 -0.85 0.96
CA ILE A 6 -3.35 -0.64 2.32
C ILE A 6 -4.00 0.74 2.34
N ARG A 7 -5.20 0.83 2.90
CA ARG A 7 -5.89 2.09 3.18
C ARG A 7 -6.16 2.19 4.66
N GLY A 8 -5.81 3.33 5.23
CA GLY A 8 -6.00 3.61 6.63
C GLY A 8 -6.33 5.07 6.89
N ARG A 9 -6.52 5.37 8.16
CA ARG A 9 -6.64 6.74 8.67
C ARG A 9 -5.59 6.94 9.74
N PHE A 10 -5.01 8.13 9.77
CA PHE A 10 -4.10 8.50 10.84
C PHE A 10 -4.86 8.78 12.13
N LYS A 11 -4.28 8.37 13.26
CA LYS A 11 -4.90 8.53 14.58
C LYS A 11 -3.96 9.29 15.50
N GLY A 12 -4.39 10.48 15.94
CA GLY A 12 -3.61 11.28 16.88
C GLY A 12 -2.35 11.91 16.29
N LEU A 13 -2.31 12.15 14.98
CA LEU A 13 -1.24 12.97 14.38
C LEU A 13 -1.29 14.39 14.95
N THR A 14 -0.12 14.87 15.36
CA THR A 14 0.09 16.28 15.65
C THR A 14 0.21 17.08 14.36
N ASP A 15 -0.04 18.40 14.40
CA ASP A 15 0.11 19.28 13.24
C ASP A 15 1.53 19.25 12.65
N PHE A 16 2.54 19.03 13.49
CA PHE A 16 3.93 18.87 13.07
C PHE A 16 4.14 17.59 12.26
N GLN A 17 3.76 16.43 12.80
CA GLN A 17 3.86 15.15 12.09
C GLN A 17 3.05 15.15 10.80
N ARG A 18 1.90 15.82 10.79
CA ARG A 18 1.08 16.02 9.61
C ARG A 18 1.79 16.83 8.53
N ALA A 19 2.47 17.92 8.91
CA ALA A 19 3.23 18.74 7.98
C ALA A 19 4.44 17.98 7.42
N GLU A 20 5.16 17.23 8.27
CA GLU A 20 6.27 16.38 7.82
C GLU A 20 5.79 15.28 6.88
N LEU A 21 4.70 14.59 7.24
CA LEU A 21 4.10 13.59 6.38
C LEU A 21 3.65 14.18 5.04
N LEU A 22 3.02 15.36 5.02
CA LEU A 22 2.62 16.04 3.78
C LEU A 22 3.81 16.51 2.94
N ALA A 23 4.95 16.78 3.57
CA ALA A 23 6.18 17.16 2.89
C ALA A 23 6.92 15.94 2.31
N ASP A 24 6.88 14.82 3.01
CA ASP A 24 7.47 13.53 2.59
C ASP A 24 6.58 12.81 1.56
N THR A 25 5.26 12.97 1.69
CA THR A 25 4.29 12.38 0.77
C THR A 25 4.28 13.11 -0.56
N ASP A 26 4.83 12.47 -1.58
CA ASP A 26 4.73 12.94 -2.95
C ASP A 26 3.32 12.68 -3.51
N ILE A 27 2.45 13.68 -3.42
CA ILE A 27 1.06 13.63 -3.93
C ILE A 27 1.02 13.33 -5.45
N ALA A 28 2.12 13.58 -6.16
CA ALA A 28 2.27 13.34 -7.60
C ALA A 28 2.63 11.88 -7.95
N SER A 29 3.22 11.12 -7.03
CA SER A 29 3.62 9.74 -7.24
C SER A 29 2.46 8.79 -6.95
N ILE A 30 1.71 8.45 -8.00
CA ILE A 30 0.65 7.43 -7.96
C ILE A 30 1.20 6.11 -8.55
N GLY A 31 2.40 5.71 -8.14
CA GLY A 31 3.10 4.52 -8.64
C GLY A 31 3.14 3.39 -7.61
N PHE A 32 3.07 2.13 -8.05
CA PHE A 32 3.43 0.99 -7.20
C PHE A 32 4.95 0.79 -7.34
N THR A 33 5.70 1.07 -6.28
CA THR A 33 7.16 0.92 -6.23
C THR A 33 7.53 -0.26 -5.33
N GLU A 34 8.74 -0.82 -5.49
CA GLU A 34 9.26 -1.89 -4.62
C GLU A 34 9.43 -1.42 -3.17
N THR A 35 9.81 -0.16 -2.98
CA THR A 35 9.95 0.46 -1.65
C THR A 35 8.60 0.79 -0.99
N GLY A 36 7.52 0.85 -1.79
CA GLY A 36 6.21 1.31 -1.36
C GLY A 36 6.05 2.82 -1.51
N THR A 37 4.89 3.21 -2.02
CA THR A 37 4.49 4.60 -2.20
C THR A 37 3.41 4.94 -1.20
N PHE A 38 3.70 5.93 -0.38
CA PHE A 38 2.75 6.50 0.55
C PHE A 38 1.95 7.60 -0.15
N THR A 39 0.63 7.57 -0.04
CA THR A 39 -0.26 8.62 -0.55
C THR A 39 -1.21 9.04 0.55
N CYS A 40 -1.31 10.34 0.82
CA CYS A 40 -2.27 10.88 1.78
C CYS A 40 -3.08 12.00 1.14
N ASP A 41 -4.31 12.20 1.63
CA ASP A 41 -5.08 13.39 1.25
C ASP A 41 -4.40 14.66 1.79
N ARG A 42 -4.72 15.83 1.21
CA ARG A 42 -4.26 17.14 1.72
C ARG A 42 -4.66 17.37 3.18
N SER A 43 -5.72 16.69 3.61
CA SER A 43 -6.21 16.71 4.98
C SER A 43 -5.47 15.73 5.90
N ALA A 44 -4.47 14.98 5.41
CA ALA A 44 -3.74 13.90 6.11
C ALA A 44 -4.64 13.08 7.06
N SER A 45 -5.89 12.89 6.66
CA SER A 45 -6.94 12.28 7.47
C SER A 45 -7.15 10.83 7.08
N SER A 46 -6.76 10.49 5.87
CA SER A 46 -6.68 9.14 5.34
C SER A 46 -5.41 9.02 4.52
N PHE A 47 -4.89 7.81 4.49
CA PHE A 47 -3.76 7.46 3.66
C PHE A 47 -4.03 6.16 2.90
N GLY A 48 -3.37 6.04 1.78
CA GLY A 48 -3.20 4.83 1.01
C GLY A 48 -1.71 4.53 0.91
N PHE A 49 -1.29 3.38 1.39
CA PHE A 49 0.04 2.85 1.13
C PHE A 49 -0.06 1.81 0.02
N ARG A 50 0.79 1.91 -0.99
CA ARG A 50 0.78 1.03 -2.16
C ARG A 50 2.17 0.54 -2.45
N VAL A 51 2.39 -0.76 -2.35
CA VAL A 51 3.69 -1.38 -2.63
C VAL A 51 3.53 -2.46 -3.69
N GLN A 52 4.52 -2.55 -4.57
CA GLN A 52 4.69 -3.67 -5.47
C GLN A 52 5.66 -4.63 -4.82
N VAL A 53 5.20 -5.83 -4.52
CA VAL A 53 6.07 -6.89 -4.00
C VAL A 53 6.37 -7.84 -5.15
N ASP A 54 7.64 -8.05 -5.43
CA ASP A 54 7.99 -9.11 -6.37
C ASP A 54 7.63 -10.45 -5.76
N ALA A 55 7.00 -11.26 -6.60
CA ALA A 55 6.50 -12.54 -6.14
C ALA A 55 7.61 -13.54 -6.36
N GLU A 56 8.14 -14.18 -5.32
CA GLU A 56 9.09 -15.27 -5.49
C GLU A 56 8.34 -16.60 -5.60
N ASP A 57 9.10 -17.69 -5.76
CA ASP A 57 8.52 -19.03 -5.88
C ASP A 57 8.09 -19.49 -4.48
N GLY A 58 6.79 -19.71 -4.28
CA GLY A 58 6.21 -20.03 -2.98
C GLY A 58 5.61 -18.85 -2.21
N ASP A 59 5.86 -17.59 -2.63
CA ASP A 59 5.19 -16.44 -2.04
C ASP A 59 3.70 -16.42 -2.38
N GLY A 60 2.88 -16.25 -1.34
CA GLY A 60 1.44 -16.07 -1.43
C GLY A 60 0.99 -14.65 -1.13
N GLU A 61 -0.33 -14.46 -1.06
CA GLU A 61 -0.94 -13.18 -0.70
C GLU A 61 -0.60 -12.75 0.74
N GLU A 62 -0.37 -13.72 1.64
CA GLU A 62 0.02 -13.49 3.03
C GLU A 62 1.42 -12.88 3.13
N GLU A 63 2.41 -13.46 2.45
CA GLU A 63 3.78 -12.95 2.41
C GLU A 63 3.85 -11.54 1.82
N ALA A 64 3.11 -11.29 0.73
CA ALA A 64 3.00 -9.96 0.15
C ALA A 64 2.38 -8.96 1.14
N THR A 65 1.38 -9.38 1.92
CA THR A 65 0.76 -8.55 2.96
C THR A 65 1.75 -8.22 4.07
N LEU A 66 2.50 -9.22 4.54
CA LEU A 66 3.49 -9.05 5.60
C LEU A 66 4.58 -8.07 5.19
N ARG A 67 5.15 -8.19 3.98
CA ARG A 67 6.14 -7.23 3.46
C ARG A 67 5.56 -5.82 3.34
N ALA A 68 4.30 -5.70 2.92
CA ALA A 68 3.63 -4.41 2.84
C ALA A 68 3.38 -3.78 4.21
N LEU A 69 3.07 -4.59 5.22
CA LEU A 69 2.90 -4.14 6.60
C LEU A 69 4.24 -3.75 7.23
N ASP A 70 5.31 -4.51 6.98
CA ASP A 70 6.66 -4.22 7.46
C ASP A 70 7.17 -2.89 6.91
N ALA A 71 7.01 -2.66 5.60
CA ALA A 71 7.34 -1.39 4.97
C ALA A 71 6.49 -0.23 5.53
N LEU A 72 5.22 -0.47 5.85
CA LEU A 72 4.35 0.51 6.47
C LEU A 72 4.76 0.82 7.93
N ASP A 73 5.13 -0.20 8.70
CA ASP A 73 5.56 -0.09 10.09
C ASP A 73 6.90 0.65 10.20
N ALA A 74 7.80 0.47 9.23
CA ALA A 74 9.06 1.20 9.12
C ALA A 74 8.89 2.73 9.04
N HIS A 75 7.73 3.23 8.58
CA HIS A 75 7.43 4.66 8.62
C HIS A 75 7.10 5.17 10.05
N GLY A 76 6.72 4.29 10.99
CA GLY A 76 6.61 4.62 12.41
C GLY A 76 5.47 5.56 12.81
N TYR A 77 4.50 5.84 11.93
CA TYR A 77 3.39 6.75 12.22
C TYR A 77 2.21 6.03 12.90
N PRO A 78 1.49 6.68 13.82
CA PRO A 78 0.29 6.10 14.41
C PRO A 78 -0.86 6.09 13.39
N TYR A 79 -1.22 4.89 12.93
CA TYR A 79 -2.30 4.68 11.97
C TYR A 79 -3.32 3.62 12.41
N GLU A 80 -4.49 3.69 11.78
CA GLU A 80 -5.56 2.72 11.88
C GLU A 80 -5.83 2.14 10.49
N ILE A 81 -5.56 0.83 10.32
CA ILE A 81 -5.80 0.13 9.05
C ILE A 81 -7.30 -0.08 8.90
N LEU A 82 -7.87 0.45 7.81
CA LEU A 82 -9.29 0.29 7.48
C LEU A 82 -9.50 -0.87 6.52
N ARG A 83 -8.61 -1.01 5.53
CA ARG A 83 -8.72 -2.03 4.49
C ARG A 83 -7.37 -2.36 3.90
N VAL A 84 -7.07 -3.64 3.76
CA VAL A 84 -5.95 -4.14 2.97
C VAL A 84 -6.53 -4.84 1.75
N SER A 85 -5.99 -4.53 0.57
CA SER A 85 -6.31 -5.20 -0.68
C SER A 85 -5.02 -5.70 -1.31
N VAL A 86 -4.87 -7.02 -1.39
CA VAL A 86 -3.83 -7.68 -2.16
C VAL A 86 -4.39 -8.01 -3.53
N THR A 87 -3.59 -7.81 -4.57
CA THR A 87 -3.92 -8.21 -5.93
C THR A 87 -2.73 -8.93 -6.50
N ASP A 88 -2.90 -10.23 -6.67
CA ASP A 88 -1.93 -11.05 -7.37
C ASP A 88 -2.11 -10.86 -8.89
N LEU A 89 -1.06 -10.36 -9.55
CA LEU A 89 -1.08 -10.20 -11.00
C LEU A 89 -0.83 -11.53 -11.73
N ARG A 90 -0.38 -12.59 -11.04
CA ARG A 90 -0.21 -13.93 -11.64
C ARG A 90 -1.55 -14.62 -11.86
N THR A 91 -2.50 -14.44 -10.95
CA THR A 91 -3.88 -14.97 -11.02
C THR A 91 -4.85 -14.09 -11.80
N VAL A 92 -4.46 -12.85 -12.14
CA VAL A 92 -5.10 -12.04 -13.21
C VAL A 92 -4.81 -12.68 -14.57
N LYS A 93 -5.15 -13.95 -14.69
CA LYS A 93 -5.33 -14.64 -15.96
C LYS A 93 -6.66 -14.17 -16.48
N VAL A 94 -6.60 -13.24 -17.44
CA VAL A 94 -7.66 -13.01 -18.43
C VAL A 94 -8.21 -14.39 -18.78
N ARG A 95 -9.44 -14.70 -18.38
CA ARG A 95 -10.06 -15.97 -18.74
C ARG A 95 -10.27 -15.90 -20.25
N PRO A 96 -9.55 -16.66 -21.10
CA PRO A 96 -9.98 -16.77 -22.48
C PRO A 96 -11.36 -17.42 -22.42
N GLY A 97 -12.33 -16.74 -23.02
CA GLY A 97 -13.73 -17.10 -22.96
C GLY A 97 -13.94 -18.59 -23.24
N LEU A 98 -14.82 -19.18 -22.45
CA LEU A 98 -15.48 -20.44 -22.75
C LEU A 98 -16.32 -20.21 -24.02
N TYR A 99 -15.72 -20.39 -25.20
CA TYR A 99 -16.43 -20.65 -26.44
C TYR A 99 -16.33 -22.15 -26.68
N ARG A 100 -17.37 -22.89 -26.33
CA ARG A 100 -17.63 -24.23 -26.84
C ARG A 100 -19.11 -24.38 -27.11
#